data_AF-A0A5P9K1E2-F1
#
_entry.id   AF-A0A5P9K1E2-F1
#
_cell.length_a   1.000
_cell.length_b   1.000
_cell.length_c   1.000
_cell.angle_alpha   90.00
_cell.angle_beta   90.00
_cell.angle_gamma   90.00
#
_symmetry.space_group_name_H-M   'P 1'
#
loop_
_entity.id
_entity.type
_entity.pdbx_description
1 polymer ?
#
loop_
_entity_poly.entity_id
_entity_poly.type
_entity_poly.pdbx_seq_one_letter_code
_entity_poly.pdbx_strand_id
1 'polypeptide(L)'
;MRALRTRTLSIVICTGMFLAACEREKRDFRPDPVTEESQEKTALVSISPGASPPRQEVSGKARAFEGNAYHLNQGKRLYAWFNCNGCHANGGGSSGPPLMDDRWIYGSSLENIVQTIREGRPNGMPSFRGKIPDDQIWELAVYVRSMSGLEPKAAAPGRNDDMHPHPSENRMPPSPPVQGGSPSPSALAPQ
;
A
#
# COMPACT_ATOMS: atom_id res chain seq x y z
N MET A 1 -45.66 34.05 -13.06
CA MET A 1 -45.83 33.00 -12.03
C MET A 1 -45.18 31.64 -12.38
N ARG A 2 -45.23 31.13 -13.63
CA ARG A 2 -44.60 29.84 -14.00
C ARG A 2 -43.07 29.79 -13.86
N ALA A 3 -42.35 30.88 -14.18
CA ALA A 3 -40.89 30.94 -14.12
C ALA A 3 -40.29 30.95 -12.70
N LEU A 4 -41.06 31.38 -11.68
CA LEU A 4 -40.61 31.39 -10.29
C LEU A 4 -40.73 29.99 -9.66
N ARG A 5 -41.75 29.21 -10.07
CA ARG A 5 -41.97 27.82 -9.65
C ARG A 5 -40.94 26.84 -10.22
N THR A 6 -40.47 27.05 -11.45
CA THR A 6 -39.41 26.22 -12.03
C THR A 6 -38.05 26.50 -11.39
N ARG A 7 -37.75 27.76 -11.05
CA ARG A 7 -36.51 28.12 -10.35
C ARG A 7 -36.44 27.54 -8.93
N THR A 8 -37.53 27.58 -8.17
CA THR A 8 -37.56 26.99 -6.82
C THR A 8 -37.46 25.46 -6.87
N LEU A 9 -38.10 24.81 -7.85
CA LEU A 9 -38.01 23.36 -8.01
C LEU A 9 -36.57 22.92 -8.37
N SER A 10 -35.89 23.63 -9.27
CA SER A 10 -34.49 23.34 -9.61
C SER A 10 -33.55 23.53 -8.43
N ILE A 11 -33.73 24.59 -7.62
CA ILE A 11 -32.90 24.81 -6.44
C ILE A 11 -33.10 23.70 -5.42
N VAL A 12 -34.34 23.29 -5.13
CA VAL A 12 -34.61 22.20 -4.17
C VAL A 12 -34.03 20.87 -4.64
N ILE A 13 -34.12 20.56 -5.94
CA ILE A 13 -33.54 19.33 -6.52
C ILE A 13 -32.01 19.37 -6.43
N CYS A 14 -31.37 20.50 -6.78
CA CYS A 14 -29.92 20.62 -6.70
C CYS A 14 -29.40 20.53 -5.25
N THR A 15 -30.08 21.16 -4.28
CA THR A 15 -29.69 21.08 -2.87
C THR A 15 -29.89 19.67 -2.30
N GLY A 16 -30.98 18.99 -2.69
CA GLY A 16 -31.22 17.60 -2.32
C GLY A 16 -30.17 16.63 -2.87
N MET A 17 -29.75 16.80 -4.13
CA MET A 17 -28.67 16.02 -4.72
C MET A 17 -27.32 16.27 -4.07
N PHE A 18 -27.00 17.53 -3.72
CA PHE A 18 -25.75 17.85 -3.02
C PHE A 18 -25.68 17.24 -1.62
N LEU A 19 -26.79 17.21 -0.89
CA LEU A 19 -26.87 16.56 0.42
C LEU A 19 -26.78 15.03 0.34
N ALA A 20 -27.34 14.42 -0.72
CA ALA A 20 -27.26 12.97 -0.94
C ALA A 20 -25.87 12.51 -1.43
N ALA A 21 -25.13 13.37 -2.15
CA ALA A 21 -23.78 13.06 -2.63
C ALA A 21 -22.68 13.12 -1.54
N CYS A 22 -23.04 13.52 -0.31
CA CYS A 22 -22.16 13.44 0.86
C CYS A 22 -22.33 12.10 1.61
N GLU A 23 -22.28 10.96 0.92
CA GLU A 23 -22.12 9.68 1.61
C GLU A 23 -20.74 9.65 2.28
N ARG A 24 -20.74 9.96 3.58
CA ARG A 24 -19.58 9.89 4.45
C ARG A 24 -19.13 8.44 4.53
N GLU A 25 -17.94 8.19 3.99
CA GLU A 25 -17.27 6.89 4.08
C GLU A 25 -17.23 6.42 5.55
N LYS A 26 -17.81 5.25 5.81
CA LYS A 26 -17.82 4.64 7.14
C LYS A 26 -16.39 4.21 7.47
N ARG A 27 -15.77 4.92 8.42
CA ARG A 27 -14.45 4.58 8.97
C ARG A 27 -14.67 3.69 10.18
N ASP A 28 -14.46 2.39 10.01
CA ASP A 28 -14.48 1.44 11.12
C ASP A 28 -13.12 1.48 11.83
N PHE A 29 -13.08 2.17 12.97
CA PHE A 29 -11.87 2.36 13.79
C PHE A 29 -11.53 1.15 14.68
N ARG A 30 -12.30 0.06 14.57
CA ARG A 30 -12.08 -1.15 15.34
C ARG A 30 -12.34 -2.35 14.41
N PRO A 31 -11.33 -3.14 14.04
CA PRO A 31 -11.58 -4.40 13.37
C PRO A 31 -12.41 -5.28 14.32
N ASP A 32 -13.37 -6.01 13.75
CA ASP A 32 -14.10 -7.05 14.49
C ASP A 32 -13.07 -7.99 15.16
N PRO A 33 -13.32 -8.42 16.41
CA PRO A 33 -12.43 -9.38 17.05
C PRO A 33 -12.34 -10.60 16.15
N VAL A 34 -11.12 -10.95 15.77
CA VAL A 34 -10.76 -12.18 15.03
C VAL A 34 -11.19 -13.40 15.84
N THR A 35 -12.47 -13.77 15.75
CA THR A 35 -13.03 -14.99 16.32
C THR A 35 -13.21 -16.10 15.29
N GLU A 36 -12.71 -15.92 14.08
CA GLU A 36 -12.60 -16.98 13.09
C GLU A 36 -11.14 -17.07 12.65
N GLU A 37 -10.41 -17.82 13.46
CA GLU A 37 -9.12 -18.44 13.18
C GLU A 37 -9.26 -19.39 11.97
N SER A 38 -9.65 -18.88 10.80
CA SER A 38 -9.61 -19.64 9.55
C SER A 38 -8.18 -19.60 9.03
N GLN A 39 -7.32 -20.33 9.72
CA GLN A 39 -6.01 -20.81 9.25
C GLN A 39 -5.23 -19.77 8.46
N GLU A 40 -4.39 -19.04 9.19
CA GLU A 40 -3.12 -18.51 8.71
C GLU A 40 -2.28 -19.67 8.12
N LYS A 41 -2.67 -20.14 6.93
CA LYS A 41 -1.75 -20.85 6.06
C LYS A 41 -0.96 -19.75 5.37
N THR A 42 0.02 -19.22 6.10
CA THR A 42 1.13 -18.49 5.51
C THR A 42 1.68 -19.41 4.45
N ALA A 43 1.29 -19.19 3.20
CA ALA A 43 1.91 -19.86 2.08
C ALA A 43 3.37 -19.43 2.18
N LEU A 44 4.19 -20.31 2.75
CA LEU A 44 5.63 -20.16 2.74
C LEU A 44 5.98 -20.05 1.26
N VAL A 45 6.21 -18.82 0.82
CA VAL A 45 6.89 -18.60 -0.45
C VAL A 45 8.20 -19.34 -0.28
N SER A 46 8.40 -20.33 -1.13
CA SER A 46 9.67 -21.04 -1.18
C SER A 46 10.79 -20.00 -1.19
N ILE A 47 11.81 -20.21 -0.37
CA ILE A 47 13.04 -19.40 -0.37
C ILE A 47 13.73 -19.50 -1.76
N SER A 48 13.19 -20.30 -2.70
CA SER A 48 13.65 -20.47 -4.08
C SER A 48 13.15 -19.39 -5.05
N PRO A 49 14.01 -18.86 -5.96
CA PRO A 49 13.59 -17.97 -7.03
C PRO A 49 12.89 -18.73 -8.18
N GLY A 50 11.67 -18.32 -8.54
CA GLY A 50 10.86 -18.83 -9.67
C GLY A 50 10.20 -20.20 -9.41
N ALA A 51 9.13 -20.64 -10.08
CA ALA A 51 8.11 -19.98 -10.90
C ALA A 51 6.77 -20.63 -10.53
N SER A 52 6.08 -20.01 -9.58
CA SER A 52 4.63 -20.12 -9.45
C SER A 52 4.13 -18.69 -9.38
N PRO A 53 3.24 -18.23 -10.28
CA PRO A 53 2.54 -16.97 -10.03
C PRO A 53 1.84 -17.16 -8.67
N PRO A 54 2.14 -16.35 -7.64
CA PRO A 54 1.34 -16.42 -6.44
C PRO A 54 -0.08 -16.08 -6.88
N ARG A 55 -0.99 -17.05 -6.75
CA ARG A 55 -2.41 -16.74 -6.78
C ARG A 55 -2.58 -15.62 -5.77
N GLN A 56 -2.98 -14.43 -6.22
CA GLN A 56 -3.35 -13.31 -5.36
C GLN A 56 -4.65 -13.70 -4.63
N GLU A 57 -4.53 -14.65 -3.71
CA GLU A 57 -5.43 -14.75 -2.58
C GLU A 57 -5.00 -13.60 -1.68
N VAL A 58 -5.46 -12.39 -2.03
CA VAL A 58 -5.40 -11.23 -1.14
C VAL A 58 -5.99 -11.74 0.16
N SER A 59 -5.14 -11.91 1.16
CA SER A 59 -5.57 -12.42 2.45
C SER A 59 -6.71 -11.52 2.95
N GLY A 60 -7.65 -12.06 3.72
CA GLY A 60 -8.68 -11.22 4.34
C GLY A 60 -8.06 -10.02 5.08
N LYS A 61 -6.85 -10.22 5.62
CA LYS A 61 -6.03 -9.16 6.21
C LYS A 61 -5.58 -8.10 5.19
N ALA A 62 -4.99 -8.47 4.06
CA ALA A 62 -4.57 -7.49 3.05
C ALA A 62 -5.70 -6.57 2.59
N ARG A 63 -6.90 -7.13 2.35
CA ARG A 63 -8.09 -6.35 1.97
C ARG A 63 -8.51 -5.31 3.00
N ALA A 64 -8.17 -5.49 4.28
CA ALA A 64 -8.49 -4.52 5.32
C ALA A 64 -7.64 -3.24 5.22
N PHE A 65 -6.44 -3.31 4.62
CA PHE A 65 -5.51 -2.19 4.54
C PHE A 65 -5.46 -1.55 3.15
N GLU A 66 -5.68 -2.31 2.08
CA GLU A 66 -5.69 -1.83 0.70
C GLU A 66 -6.77 -0.77 0.45
N GLY A 67 -6.48 0.21 -0.42
CA GLY A 67 -7.47 1.20 -0.84
C GLY A 67 -8.03 2.10 0.25
N ASN A 68 -7.46 2.09 1.46
CA ASN A 68 -7.91 2.92 2.58
C ASN A 68 -6.94 4.09 2.82
N ALA A 69 -7.44 5.30 2.65
CA ALA A 69 -6.66 6.53 2.83
C ALA A 69 -6.07 6.66 4.25
N TYR A 70 -6.73 6.12 5.29
CA TYR A 70 -6.20 6.14 6.65
C TYR A 70 -4.90 5.36 6.75
N HIS A 71 -4.89 4.09 6.34
CA HIS A 71 -3.72 3.20 6.42
C HIS A 71 -2.56 3.71 5.57
N LEU A 72 -2.85 4.27 4.40
CA LEU A 72 -1.87 4.93 3.54
C LEU A 72 -1.20 6.14 4.21
N ASN A 73 -1.97 6.99 4.88
CA ASN A 73 -1.43 8.14 5.60
C ASN A 73 -0.64 7.73 6.85
N GLN A 74 -1.09 6.68 7.57
CA GLN A 74 -0.29 6.11 8.66
C GLN A 74 1.03 5.55 8.13
N GLY A 75 1.00 4.74 7.08
CA GLY A 75 2.19 4.19 6.42
C GLY A 75 3.18 5.26 5.99
N LYS A 76 2.70 6.37 5.40
CA LYS A 76 3.55 7.53 5.05
C LYS A 76 4.28 8.10 6.27
N ARG A 77 3.58 8.26 7.40
CA ARG A 77 4.19 8.76 8.64
C ARG A 77 5.22 7.77 9.19
N LEU A 78 4.87 6.48 9.20
CA LEU A 78 5.72 5.41 9.72
C LEU A 78 6.99 5.23 8.89
N TYR A 79 6.92 5.43 7.57
CA TYR A 79 8.06 5.32 6.66
C TYR A 79 9.20 6.29 7.04
N ALA A 80 8.85 7.51 7.42
CA ALA A 80 9.83 8.46 7.97
C ALA A 80 10.22 8.10 9.40
N TRP A 81 9.27 7.70 10.25
CA TRP A 81 9.50 7.38 11.67
C TRP A 81 10.49 6.24 11.88
N PHE A 82 10.40 5.18 11.07
CA PHE A 82 11.29 4.03 11.12
C PHE A 82 12.50 4.15 10.19
N ASN A 83 12.78 5.35 9.69
CA ASN A 83 13.95 5.67 8.86
C ASN A 83 14.06 4.80 7.60
N CYS A 84 12.93 4.38 7.00
CA CYS A 84 12.92 3.68 5.73
C CYS A 84 13.50 4.59 4.61
N ASN A 85 13.24 5.89 4.73
CA ASN A 85 13.78 6.91 3.82
C ASN A 85 15.31 7.03 3.87
N GLY A 86 15.98 6.59 4.93
CA GLY A 86 17.44 6.63 5.03
C GLY A 86 18.11 5.77 3.96
N CYS A 87 17.49 4.64 3.61
CA CYS A 87 18.02 3.70 2.60
C CYS A 87 17.24 3.75 1.27
N HIS A 88 15.97 4.10 1.29
CA HIS A 88 15.12 4.10 0.10
C HIS A 88 14.77 5.50 -0.41
N ALA A 89 15.31 6.55 0.22
CA ALA A 89 14.95 7.95 -0.03
C ALA A 89 13.41 8.13 0.02
N ASN A 90 12.82 8.95 -0.84
CA ASN A 90 11.37 9.02 -0.98
C ASN A 90 10.80 7.93 -1.91
N GLY A 91 11.44 6.76 -1.98
CA GLY A 91 11.13 5.65 -2.88
C GLY A 91 12.01 5.59 -4.14
N GLY A 92 12.95 6.53 -4.28
CA GLY A 92 13.87 6.60 -5.44
C GLY A 92 15.07 5.66 -5.33
N GLY A 93 15.27 5.05 -4.15
CA GLY A 93 16.43 4.22 -3.84
C GLY A 93 17.66 5.05 -3.47
N SER A 94 18.50 4.50 -2.60
CA SER A 94 19.84 5.00 -2.32
C SER A 94 20.78 3.82 -2.05
N SER A 95 20.97 3.43 -0.79
CA SER A 95 21.62 2.18 -0.41
C SER A 95 20.70 0.98 -0.54
N GLY A 96 19.38 1.19 -0.45
CA GLY A 96 18.34 0.24 -0.80
C GLY A 96 17.80 0.47 -2.22
N PRO A 97 17.16 -0.54 -2.83
CA PRO A 97 16.59 -0.43 -4.17
C PRO A 97 15.47 0.64 -4.26
N PRO A 98 15.19 1.15 -5.47
CA PRO A 98 13.99 1.96 -5.70
C PRO A 98 12.72 1.16 -5.36
N LEU A 99 11.70 1.88 -4.88
CA LEU A 99 10.37 1.35 -4.52
C LEU A 99 9.26 1.94 -5.41
N MET A 100 9.59 2.97 -6.20
CA MET A 100 8.68 3.63 -7.14
C MET A 100 8.64 2.97 -8.53
N ASP A 101 9.58 2.07 -8.82
CA ASP A 101 9.64 1.42 -10.13
C ASP A 101 8.69 0.21 -10.22
N ASP A 102 8.64 -0.40 -11.40
CA ASP A 102 7.85 -1.59 -11.66
C ASP A 102 8.58 -2.90 -11.31
N ARG A 103 9.84 -2.86 -10.83
CA ARG A 103 10.66 -4.06 -10.61
C ARG A 103 10.66 -4.50 -9.16
N TRP A 104 9.96 -5.61 -8.91
CA TRP A 104 9.89 -6.21 -7.59
C TRP A 104 10.75 -7.47 -7.48
N ILE A 105 11.84 -7.38 -6.72
CA ILE A 105 12.79 -8.50 -6.49
C ILE A 105 12.13 -9.63 -5.67
N TYR A 106 11.35 -9.26 -4.64
CA TYR A 106 10.70 -10.20 -3.72
C TYR A 106 9.19 -10.30 -3.94
N GLY A 107 8.69 -9.80 -5.07
CA GLY A 107 7.27 -9.76 -5.42
C GLY A 107 6.54 -8.52 -4.88
N SER A 108 5.47 -8.15 -5.57
CA SER A 108 4.73 -6.90 -5.38
C SER A 108 3.41 -7.02 -4.61
N SER A 109 3.02 -8.24 -4.22
CA SER A 109 1.81 -8.42 -3.39
C SER A 109 2.02 -7.81 -2.02
N LEU A 110 0.94 -7.36 -1.38
CA LEU A 110 1.03 -6.73 -0.08
C LEU A 110 1.65 -7.66 0.96
N GLU A 111 1.30 -8.94 0.93
CA GLU A 111 1.90 -9.97 1.76
C GLU A 111 3.41 -10.08 1.57
N ASN A 112 3.90 -10.03 0.33
CA ASN A 112 5.34 -10.12 0.05
C ASN A 112 6.11 -8.92 0.62
N ILE A 113 5.51 -7.73 0.55
CA ILE A 113 6.09 -6.51 1.11
C ILE A 113 6.08 -6.58 2.64
N VAL A 114 4.99 -7.03 3.25
CA VAL A 114 4.90 -7.28 4.70
C VAL A 114 5.98 -8.25 5.17
N GLN A 115 6.15 -9.40 4.48
CA GLN A 115 7.25 -10.33 4.80
C GLN A 115 8.60 -9.66 4.62
N THR A 116 8.78 -8.84 3.60
CA THR A 116 10.06 -8.15 3.35
C THR A 116 10.40 -7.20 4.50
N ILE A 117 9.45 -6.43 5.00
CA ILE A 117 9.65 -5.51 6.13
C ILE A 117 9.82 -6.30 7.44
N ARG A 118 8.95 -7.27 7.70
CA ARG A 118 8.94 -8.03 8.95
C ARG A 118 10.19 -8.88 9.12
N GLU A 119 10.59 -9.59 8.07
CA GLU A 119 11.71 -10.51 8.09
C GLU A 119 13.05 -9.82 7.81
N GLY A 120 13.02 -8.69 7.10
CA GLY A 120 14.22 -8.12 6.48
C GLY A 120 14.62 -8.90 5.23
N ARG A 121 15.72 -8.45 4.60
CA ARG A 121 16.33 -9.11 3.44
C ARG A 121 17.85 -9.06 3.53
N PRO A 122 18.54 -10.07 2.98
CA PRO A 122 20.00 -10.04 2.89
C PRO A 122 20.50 -8.78 2.16
N ASN A 123 21.79 -8.48 2.33
CA ASN A 123 22.43 -7.28 1.79
C ASN A 123 21.96 -5.95 2.42
N GLY A 124 21.58 -5.98 3.70
CA GLY A 124 21.50 -4.77 4.53
C GLY A 124 20.10 -4.25 4.84
N MET A 125 19.02 -4.93 4.45
CA MET A 125 17.67 -4.58 4.91
C MET A 125 17.38 -5.26 6.26
N PRO A 126 17.27 -4.50 7.37
CA PRO A 126 17.10 -5.08 8.69
C PRO A 126 15.72 -5.72 8.88
N SER A 127 15.64 -6.68 9.81
CA SER A 127 14.38 -7.25 10.28
C SER A 127 13.68 -6.29 11.25
N PHE A 128 12.38 -6.07 11.04
CA PHE A 128 11.53 -5.26 11.92
C PHE A 128 10.57 -6.09 12.80
N ARG A 129 10.64 -7.43 12.75
CA ARG A 129 9.86 -8.29 13.64
C ARG A 129 10.09 -7.91 15.10
N GLY A 130 8.99 -7.74 15.83
CA GLY A 130 9.02 -7.39 17.26
C GLY A 130 9.46 -5.95 17.55
N LYS A 131 9.83 -5.17 16.53
CA LYS A 131 10.16 -3.74 16.66
C LYS A 131 9.00 -2.84 16.22
N ILE A 132 8.24 -3.29 15.22
CA ILE A 132 7.06 -2.62 14.70
C ILE A 132 5.85 -3.53 14.96
N PRO A 133 4.74 -3.00 15.50
CA PRO A 133 3.48 -3.75 15.60
C PRO A 133 3.01 -4.25 14.23
N ASP A 134 2.43 -5.44 14.15
CA ASP A 134 2.10 -6.08 12.86
C ASP A 134 1.21 -5.18 11.99
N ASP A 135 0.17 -4.57 12.55
CA ASP A 135 -0.73 -3.68 11.79
C ASP A 135 0.00 -2.45 11.21
N GLN A 136 1.04 -1.94 11.89
CA GLN A 136 1.87 -0.85 11.36
C GLN A 136 2.79 -1.32 10.22
N ILE A 137 3.19 -2.61 10.21
CA ILE A 137 3.90 -3.21 9.07
C ILE A 137 2.98 -3.28 7.85
N TRP A 138 1.70 -3.62 8.04
CA TRP A 138 0.70 -3.59 6.98
C TRP A 138 0.49 -2.16 6.44
N GLU A 139 0.36 -1.16 7.32
CA GLU A 139 0.27 0.25 6.92
C GLU A 139 1.49 0.71 6.11
N LEU A 140 2.70 0.36 6.55
CA LEU A 140 3.94 0.60 5.82
C LEU A 140 3.93 -0.07 4.44
N ALA A 141 3.51 -1.33 4.37
CA ALA A 141 3.50 -2.10 3.14
C ALA A 141 2.54 -1.50 2.09
N VAL A 142 1.36 -1.05 2.51
CA VAL A 142 0.40 -0.38 1.60
C VAL A 142 0.99 0.94 1.09
N TYR A 143 1.65 1.72 1.94
CA TYR A 143 2.31 2.95 1.51
C TYR A 143 3.47 2.69 0.52
N VAL A 144 4.34 1.73 0.81
CA VAL A 144 5.42 1.33 -0.11
C VAL A 144 4.86 0.87 -1.45
N ARG A 145 3.80 0.06 -1.45
CA ARG A 145 3.14 -0.37 -2.67
C ARG A 145 2.55 0.79 -3.46
N SER A 146 1.98 1.79 -2.77
CA SER A 146 1.43 2.98 -3.43
C SER A 146 2.48 3.79 -4.20
N MET A 147 3.76 3.76 -3.78
CA MET A 147 4.87 4.43 -4.48
C MET A 147 5.03 3.98 -5.93
N SER A 148 4.69 2.73 -6.23
CA SER A 148 4.71 2.13 -7.57
C SER A 148 3.38 2.28 -8.34
N GLY A 149 2.39 2.99 -7.79
CA GLY A 149 1.08 3.16 -8.41
C GLY A 149 0.17 1.92 -8.32
N LEU A 150 0.45 0.97 -7.43
CA LEU A 150 -0.30 -0.27 -7.26
C LEU A 150 -1.47 -0.18 -6.26
N GLU A 151 -1.77 1.03 -5.75
CA GLU A 151 -2.91 1.32 -4.88
C GLU A 151 -3.90 2.28 -5.58
N PRO A 152 -5.20 2.24 -5.23
CA PRO A 152 -6.18 3.14 -5.82
C PRO A 152 -5.80 4.62 -5.64
N LYS A 153 -5.78 5.36 -6.75
CA LYS A 153 -5.48 6.80 -6.79
C LYS A 153 -6.30 7.64 -5.80
N ALA A 154 -7.54 7.23 -5.53
CA ALA A 154 -8.44 7.91 -4.60
C ALA A 154 -7.99 7.78 -3.13
N ALA A 155 -7.26 6.72 -2.80
CA ALA A 155 -6.80 6.42 -1.46
C ALA A 155 -5.34 6.83 -1.24
N ALA A 156 -4.53 6.80 -2.31
CA ALA A 156 -3.12 7.15 -2.27
C ALA A 156 -2.92 8.53 -1.59
N PRO A 157 -1.94 8.67 -0.68
CA PRO A 157 -1.73 9.91 0.02
C PRO A 157 -1.04 10.89 -0.93
N GLY A 158 -1.53 12.13 -0.97
CA GLY A 158 -0.82 13.17 -1.72
C GLY A 158 0.60 13.32 -1.19
N ARG A 159 1.60 13.03 -2.03
CA ARG A 159 2.98 13.38 -1.75
C ARG A 159 3.17 14.88 -2.00
N ASN A 160 3.84 15.55 -1.06
CA ASN A 160 4.04 16.99 -0.98
C ASN A 160 5.34 17.33 -1.70
N ASP A 161 5.32 17.34 -3.02
CA ASP A 161 6.55 17.24 -3.82
C ASP A 161 6.93 18.54 -4.50
N ASP A 162 7.93 19.22 -3.94
CA ASP A 162 8.73 20.20 -4.68
C ASP A 162 10.05 19.60 -5.22
N MET A 163 10.33 18.30 -5.04
CA MET A 163 11.58 17.72 -5.57
C MET A 163 11.53 16.18 -5.71
N HIS A 164 10.88 15.66 -6.77
CA HIS A 164 10.87 14.21 -7.05
C HIS A 164 10.93 13.90 -8.56
N PRO A 165 11.61 12.81 -8.97
CA PRO A 165 11.79 12.46 -10.39
C PRO A 165 10.52 11.94 -11.07
N HIS A 166 9.51 11.51 -10.31
CA HIS A 166 8.24 10.99 -10.84
C HIS A 166 7.02 11.75 -10.25
N PRO A 167 5.89 11.80 -10.99
CA PRO A 167 4.63 12.30 -10.46
C PRO A 167 4.25 11.58 -9.17
N SER A 168 3.50 12.26 -8.29
CA SER A 168 3.01 11.66 -7.05
C SER A 168 2.18 10.40 -7.33
N GLU A 169 2.06 9.53 -6.33
CA GLU A 169 1.39 8.23 -6.39
C GLU A 169 -0.06 8.36 -6.91
N ASN A 170 -0.74 9.44 -6.51
CA ASN A 170 -2.09 9.78 -6.96
C ASN A 170 -2.13 10.28 -8.43
N ARG A 171 -1.01 10.46 -9.09
CA ARG A 171 -0.90 10.97 -10.47
C ARG A 171 -0.22 9.97 -11.40
N MET A 172 0.38 8.91 -10.87
CA MET A 172 1.04 7.86 -11.65
C MET A 172 -0.01 7.01 -12.40
N PRO A 173 0.19 6.71 -13.70
CA PRO A 173 -0.58 5.65 -14.34
C PRO A 173 -0.23 4.29 -13.71
N PRO A 174 -1.21 3.39 -13.49
CA PRO A 174 -0.93 2.04 -13.01
C PRO A 174 0.02 1.34 -13.99
N SER A 175 1.16 0.87 -13.50
CA SER A 175 2.09 0.06 -14.29
C SER A 175 2.06 -1.37 -13.76
N PRO A 176 1.94 -2.39 -14.64
CA PRO A 176 1.91 -3.77 -14.19
C PRO A 176 3.27 -4.14 -13.58
N PRO A 177 3.30 -4.81 -12.42
CA PRO A 177 4.55 -5.16 -11.77
C PRO A 177 5.33 -6.15 -12.63
N VAL A 178 6.60 -5.86 -12.86
CA VAL A 178 7.57 -6.73 -13.51
C VAL A 178 8.33 -7.48 -12.41
N GLN A 179 8.44 -8.81 -12.55
CA GLN A 179 9.26 -9.59 -11.62
C GLN A 179 10.73 -9.20 -11.83
N GLY A 180 11.28 -8.46 -10.87
CA GLY A 180 12.58 -7.81 -10.96
C GLY A 180 13.72 -8.77 -10.69
N GLY A 181 13.89 -9.82 -11.49
CA GLY A 181 15.04 -10.72 -11.48
C GLY A 181 15.23 -11.54 -10.19
N SER A 182 15.82 -12.73 -10.34
CA SER A 182 16.19 -13.55 -9.18
C SER A 182 17.20 -12.80 -8.30
N PRO A 183 17.02 -12.76 -6.97
CA PRO A 183 18.01 -12.17 -6.07
C PRO A 183 19.36 -12.88 -6.24
N SER A 184 20.47 -12.15 -6.10
CA SER A 184 21.84 -12.70 -6.20
C SER A 184 22.01 -13.93 -5.29
N PRO A 185 22.81 -14.95 -5.64
CA PRO A 185 22.99 -16.16 -4.81
C PRO A 185 23.35 -15.87 -3.34
N SER A 186 24.05 -14.76 -3.06
CA SER A 186 24.38 -14.31 -1.70
C SER A 186 23.17 -13.80 -0.90
N ALA A 187 22.06 -13.49 -1.57
CA ALA A 187 20.76 -13.19 -0.95
C ALA A 187 19.91 -14.44 -0.70
N LEU A 188 20.41 -15.63 -1.03
CA LEU A 188 19.94 -16.91 -0.51
C LEU A 188 20.90 -17.39 0.58
N ALA A 189 21.00 -16.65 1.69
CA ALA A 189 21.73 -17.18 2.84
C ALA A 189 20.93 -18.35 3.44
N PRO A 190 21.58 -19.49 3.77
CA PRO A 190 20.93 -20.57 4.50
C PRO A 190 20.58 -20.09 5.91
N GLN A 191 19.45 -20.57 6.41
CA GLN A 191 18.91 -20.26 7.74
C GLN A 191 19.80 -20.78 8.87
#